data_AF-A0A5N5ISD7-F1
#
_entry.id   AF-A0A5N5ISD7-F1
#
_cell.length_a   1.000
_cell.length_b   1.000
_cell.length_c   1.000
_cell.angle_alpha   90.00
_cell.angle_beta   90.00
_cell.angle_gamma   90.00
#
_symmetry.space_group_name_H-M   'P 1'
#
loop_
_entity.id
_entity.type
_entity.pdbx_description
1 polymer ?
#
loop_
_entity_poly.entity_id
_entity_poly.type
_entity_poly.pdbx_seq_one_letter_code
_entity_poly.pdbx_strand_id
1 'polypeptide(L)' 'MTIGTSNRNIVDPVDVLSMPVSKKCKKIILCHNHPSGNLEPSEADILFTERMEKAAAIMKIELLDHIIITETNYVAI' A
#
# COMPACT_ATOMS: atom_id res chain seq x y z
N MET A 1 3.06 -0.70 -10.87
CA MET A 1 3.84 0.21 -10.00
C MET A 1 3.15 1.54 -10.06
N THR A 2 2.55 1.97 -8.95
CA THR A 2 1.90 3.28 -8.85
C THR A 2 2.88 4.19 -8.14
N ILE A 3 3.16 5.37 -8.71
CA ILE A 3 4.13 6.31 -8.15
C ILE A 3 3.33 7.38 -7.41
N GLY A 4 3.31 7.30 -6.08
CA GLY A 4 2.84 8.39 -5.23
C GLY A 4 3.93 9.45 -5.08
N THR A 5 3.56 10.72 -5.16
CA THR A 5 4.48 11.81 -4.81
C THR A 5 4.45 12.05 -3.30
N SER A 6 5.47 12.73 -2.76
CA SER A 6 5.59 13.07 -1.33
C SER A 6 4.40 13.88 -0.77
N ASN A 7 3.45 14.27 -1.63
CA ASN A 7 2.14 14.77 -1.23
C ASN A 7 1.19 13.61 -0.94
N ARG A 8 0.93 13.43 0.36
CA ARG A 8 0.23 12.35 1.06
C ARG A 8 -1.27 12.21 0.70
N ASN A 9 -1.71 12.68 -0.47
CA ASN A 9 -3.13 12.95 -0.75
C ASN A 9 -3.73 12.35 -2.03
N ILE A 10 -3.02 11.57 -2.86
CA ILE A 10 -3.60 11.19 -4.16
C ILE A 10 -3.11 9.81 -4.65
N VAL A 11 -3.39 8.74 -3.90
CA VAL A 11 -3.37 7.40 -4.48
C VAL A 11 -4.71 6.76 -4.15
N ASP A 12 -5.59 6.63 -5.13
CA ASP A 12 -6.88 5.99 -4.90
C ASP A 12 -6.79 4.47 -5.07
N PRO A 13 -7.62 3.69 -4.33
CA PRO A 13 -7.62 2.24 -4.47
C PRO A 13 -7.83 1.77 -5.91
N VAL A 14 -8.57 2.51 -6.74
CA VAL A 14 -8.77 2.17 -8.16
C VAL A 14 -7.45 2.16 -8.93
N ASP A 15 -6.55 3.10 -8.66
CA ASP A 15 -5.26 3.19 -9.35
C ASP A 15 -4.36 2.02 -8.98
N VAL A 16 -4.37 1.64 -7.69
CA VAL A 16 -3.55 0.54 -7.17
C VAL A 16 -4.10 -0.83 -7.55
N LEU A 17 -5.43 -1.01 -7.48
CA LEU A 17 -6.08 -2.31 -7.67
C LEU A 17 -6.39 -2.62 -9.15
N SER A 18 -6.41 -1.62 -10.04
CA SER A 18 -6.65 -1.82 -11.47
C SER A 18 -5.77 -2.92 -12.08
N MET A 19 -4.47 -2.89 -11.79
CA MET A 19 -3.51 -3.86 -12.28
C MET A 19 -3.73 -5.26 -11.67
N PRO A 20 -3.73 -5.46 -10.33
CA PRO A 20 -4.06 -6.75 -9.72
C PRO A 20 -5.35 -7.38 -10.25
N VAL A 21 -6.41 -6.59 -10.41
CA VAL A 21 -7.70 -7.04 -10.96
C VAL A 21 -7.55 -7.49 -12.40
N SER A 22 -6.91 -6.68 -13.26
CA SER A 22 -6.69 -7.01 -14.67
C SER A 22 -5.89 -8.31 -14.85
N LYS A 23 -5.00 -8.61 -13.90
CA LYS A 23 -4.16 -9.82 -13.88
C LYS A 23 -4.79 -10.99 -13.12
N LYS A 24 -6.03 -10.83 -12.62
CA LYS A 24 -6.75 -11.83 -11.83
C LYS A 24 -5.97 -12.31 -10.60
N CYS A 25 -5.20 -11.41 -9.98
CA CYS A 25 -4.49 -11.69 -8.74
C CYS A 25 -5.48 -12.05 -7.63
N LYS A 26 -5.06 -12.91 -6.70
CA LYS A 26 -5.85 -13.31 -5.52
C LYS A 26 -5.33 -12.70 -4.23
N LYS A 27 -4.06 -12.33 -4.23
CA LYS A 27 -3.33 -11.79 -3.08
C LYS A 27 -2.41 -10.68 -3.57
N ILE A 28 -2.22 -9.64 -2.76
CA ILE A 28 -1.29 -8.54 -3.01
C ILE A 28 -0.52 -8.20 -1.74
N ILE A 29 0.64 -7.57 -1.91
CA ILE A 29 1.40 -6.93 -0.83
C ILE A 29 1.58 -5.47 -1.26
N LEU A 30 1.35 -4.54 -0.33
CA LEU A 30 1.66 -3.13 -0.54
C LEU A 30 3.07 -2.84 -0.03
N CYS A 31 3.76 -1.94 -0.71
CA CYS A 31 5.06 -1.48 -0.28
C CYS A 31 5.22 0.00 -0.65
N HIS A 32 5.68 0.80 0.30
CA HIS A 32 6.11 2.17 0.03
C HIS A 32 7.39 2.48 0.82
N ASN A 33 8.12 3.49 0.39
CA ASN A 33 9.38 3.86 1.00
C ASN A 33 9.23 5.11 1.87
N HIS A 34 9.96 5.15 2.98
CA HIS A 34 10.19 6.35 3.79
C HIS A 34 11.60 6.89 3.54
N PRO A 35 11.78 7.90 2.64
CA PRO A 35 13.08 8.50 2.39
C PRO A 35 13.72 9.14 3.63
N SER A 36 12.91 9.47 4.65
CA SER A 36 13.37 9.99 5.93
C SER A 36 14.18 8.98 6.74
N GLY A 37 14.12 7.69 6.40
CA GLY A 37 14.70 6.61 7.20
C GLY A 37 13.89 6.23 8.44
N ASN A 38 12.76 6.90 8.71
CA ASN A 38 11.88 6.52 9.83
C ASN A 38 11.03 5.31 9.43
N LEU A 39 11.03 4.25 10.24
CA LEU A 39 10.16 3.09 10.05
C LEU A 39 8.83 3.20 10.79
N GLU A 40 8.63 4.19 11.65
CA GLU A 40 7.35 4.34 12.33
C GLU A 40 6.24 4.66 11.32
N PRO A 41 5.19 3.81 11.22
CA PRO A 41 4.04 4.09 10.36
C PRO A 41 3.34 5.36 10.82
N SER A 42 3.07 6.26 9.89
CA SER A 42 2.23 7.43 10.18
C SER A 42 0.77 7.04 10.26
N GLU A 43 -0.05 7.89 10.89
CA GLU A 43 -1.51 7.72 10.90
C GLU A 43 -2.09 7.64 9.47
N ALA A 44 -1.49 8.35 8.51
CA ALA A 44 -1.89 8.28 7.11
C ALA A 44 -1.58 6.92 6.48
N ASP A 45 -0.48 6.27 6.86
CA ASP A 45 -0.12 4.94 6.36
C ASP A 45 -1.10 3.89 6.88
N ILE A 46 -1.48 3.97 8.15
CA ILE A 46 -2.48 3.09 8.77
C ILE A 46 -3.83 3.26 8.08
N LEU A 47 -4.32 4.50 7.96
CA LEU A 47 -5.59 4.79 7.28
C LEU A 47 -5.59 4.36 5.81
N PHE A 48 -4.45 4.53 5.12
CA PHE A 48 -4.29 4.05 3.75
C PHE A 48 -4.37 2.53 3.69
N THR A 49 -3.69 1.81 4.59
CA THR A 49 -3.72 0.35 4.70
C THR A 49 -5.15 -0.16 4.85
N GLU A 50 -5.89 0.37 5.82
CA GLU A 50 -7.28 -0.03 6.06
C GLU A 50 -8.18 0.23 4.85
N ARG A 51 -8.02 1.40 4.20
CA ARG A 51 -8.81 1.75 3.01
C ARG A 51 -8.51 0.78 1.86
N MET A 52 -7.25 0.42 1.68
CA MET A 52 -6.82 -0.53 0.66
C MET A 52 -7.31 -1.95 0.94
N GLU A 53 -7.24 -2.41 2.19
CA GLU A 53 -7.74 -3.71 2.61
C GLU A 53 -9.25 -3.83 2.32
N LYS A 54 -10.03 -2.83 2.75
CA LYS A 54 -11.49 -2.77 2.49
C LYS A 54 -11.80 -2.80 0.99
N ALA A 55 -11.08 -2.03 0.18
CA ALA A 55 -11.28 -1.98 -1.27
C ALA A 55 -10.88 -3.30 -1.97
N ALA A 56 -9.75 -3.90 -1.59
CA ALA A 56 -9.27 -5.17 -2.14
C ALA A 56 -10.25 -6.32 -1.82
N ALA A 57 -10.81 -6.33 -0.60
CA ALA A 57 -11.77 -7.34 -0.16
C ALA A 57 -13.04 -7.36 -1.01
N ILE A 58 -13.57 -6.19 -1.42
CA ILE A 58 -14.73 -6.09 -2.35
C ILE A 58 -14.46 -6.85 -3.65
N MET A 59 -13.21 -6.81 -4.13
CA MET A 59 -12.79 -7.47 -5.36
C MET A 59 -12.31 -8.91 -5.15
N LYS A 60 -12.45 -9.45 -3.93
CA LYS A 60 -11.95 -10.77 -3.51
C LYS A 60 -10.44 -10.92 -3.71
N ILE A 61 -9.71 -9.85 -3.41
CA ILE A 61 -8.25 -9.81 -3.37
C ILE A 61 -7.84 -9.62 -1.91
N GLU A 62 -6.98 -10.49 -1.41
CA GLU A 62 -6.45 -10.41 -0.05
C GLU A 62 -5.21 -9.50 -0.02
N LEU A 63 -5.21 -8.49 0.86
CA LEU A 63 -4.01 -7.73 1.18
C LEU A 63 -3.26 -8.52 2.26
N LEU A 64 -2.10 -9.08 1.91
CA LEU A 64 -1.33 -9.93 2.83
C LEU A 64 -0.52 -9.11 3.84
N ASP A 65 0.01 -7.98 3.41
CA ASP A 65 0.92 -7.16 4.19
C ASP A 65 1.05 -5.76 3.56
N HIS A 66 1.43 -4.78 4.36
CA HIS A 66 1.87 -3.47 3.93
C HIS A 66 3.23 -3.13 4.53
N ILE A 67 4.25 -3.12 3.66
CA ILE A 67 5.65 -2.98 4.05
C ILE A 67 6.11 -1.52 3.87
N ILE A 68 6.64 -0.93 4.92
CA ILE A 68 7.40 0.32 4.85
C ILE A 68 8.89 -0.04 4.72
N ILE A 69 9.54 0.43 3.67
CA ILE A 69 10.98 0.21 3.45
C ILE A 69 11.80 1.50 3.61
N THR A 70 13.01 1.35 4.13
CA THR A 70 14.05 2.39 4.17
C THR A 70 15.32 1.86 3.50
N GLU A 71 16.38 2.66 3.45
CA GLU A 71 17.65 2.25 2.86
C GLU A 71 18.27 1.00 3.52
N THR A 72 18.07 0.83 4.83
CA THR A 72 18.76 -0.21 5.61
C THR A 72 17.84 -1.20 6.30
N ASN A 73 16.53 -0.91 6.39
CA ASN A 73 15.60 -1.71 7.20
C ASN A 73 14.14 -1.58 6.71
N TYR A 74 13.24 -2.40 7.24
CA TYR A 74 11.80 -2.40 6.91
C TYR A 74 10.92 -2.69 8.13
N VAL A 75 9.64 -2.35 8.04
CA VAL A 75 8.59 -2.75 8.99
C VAL A 75 7.33 -3.18 8.24
N ALA A 76 6.59 -4.12 8.82
CA ALA A 76 5.26 -4.52 8.37
C ALA A 76 4.20 -3.84 9.25
N ILE A 77 3.12 -3.35 8.63
CA ILE A 77 1.96 -2.72 9.30
C ILE A 77 0.89 -3.78 9.57
#